data_AF-A0A814Q5S4-F1
#
_entry.id   AF-A0A814Q5S4-F1
#
_cell.length_a   1.000
_cell.length_b   1.000
_cell.length_c   1.000
_cell.angle_alpha   90.00
_cell.angle_beta   90.00
_cell.angle_gamma   90.00
#
_symmetry.space_group_name_H-M   'P 1'
#
loop_
_entity.id
_entity.type
_entity.pdbx_description
1 polymer ?
#
loop_
_entity_poly.entity_id
_entity_poly.type
_entity_poly.pdbx_seq_one_letter_code
_entity_poly.pdbx_strand_id
1 'polypeptide(L)'
;MIAGGKNILTNDYLKSTLCDRCNVLCFDSEIDQVIAAIQGNRTESFMIIRGVSDYHDGTLNKEWQPFSSLCAAAFMKTIIYKIPKPSRQKPNSHSNSEHDDDIL
;
A
#
# COMPACT_ATOMS: atom_id res chain seq x y z
N MET A 1 6.45 -10.88 -4.14
CA MET A 1 5.07 -10.41 -4.44
C MET A 1 4.09 -11.01 -3.43
N ILE A 2 2.95 -10.36 -3.13
CA ILE A 2 1.90 -10.92 -2.27
C ILE A 2 0.78 -11.46 -3.18
N ALA A 3 0.32 -12.69 -2.95
CA ALA A 3 -0.87 -13.22 -3.62
C ALA A 3 -2.08 -13.18 -2.68
N GLY A 4 -3.25 -12.83 -3.22
CA GLY A 4 -4.46 -12.59 -2.45
C GLY A 4 -5.65 -13.40 -2.92
N GLY A 5 -6.41 -13.99 -1.98
CA GLY A 5 -7.69 -14.62 -2.23
C GLY A 5 -7.92 -15.91 -1.44
N LYS A 6 -9.12 -16.05 -0.85
CA LYS A 6 -9.48 -17.22 -0.02
C LYS A 6 -9.26 -18.57 -0.71
N ASN A 7 -9.57 -18.64 -2.01
CA ASN A 7 -9.44 -19.88 -2.79
C ASN A 7 -7.98 -20.31 -3.03
N ILE A 8 -7.03 -19.39 -2.87
CA ILE A 8 -5.60 -19.68 -3.04
C ILE A 8 -5.07 -20.39 -1.79
N LEU A 9 -5.57 -20.04 -0.61
CA LEU A 9 -5.09 -20.63 0.65
C LEU A 9 -5.55 -22.06 0.87
N THR A 10 -6.67 -22.45 0.26
CA THR A 10 -7.26 -23.80 0.39
C THR A 10 -6.81 -24.78 -0.69
N ASN A 11 -6.06 -24.32 -1.69
CA ASN A 11 -5.66 -25.15 -2.84
C ASN A 11 -4.14 -25.06 -3.08
N ASP A 12 -3.41 -26.08 -2.67
CA ASP A 12 -1.95 -26.12 -2.77
C ASP A 12 -1.44 -26.16 -4.22
N TYR A 13 -2.21 -26.71 -5.15
CA TYR A 13 -1.90 -26.65 -6.59
C TYR A 13 -1.93 -25.20 -7.10
N LEU A 14 -2.91 -24.40 -6.66
CA LEU A 14 -2.96 -22.97 -6.99
C LEU A 14 -1.81 -22.20 -6.34
N LYS A 15 -1.46 -22.50 -5.07
CA LYS A 15 -0.28 -21.89 -4.41
C LYS A 15 1.00 -22.16 -5.20
N SER A 16 1.27 -23.43 -5.52
CA SER A 16 2.48 -23.82 -6.27
C SER A 16 2.54 -23.12 -7.63
N THR A 17 1.43 -23.16 -8.38
CA THR A 17 1.36 -22.52 -9.69
C THR A 17 1.63 -21.02 -9.63
N LEU A 18 1.12 -20.34 -8.59
CA LEU A 18 1.35 -18.91 -8.38
C LEU A 18 2.78 -18.62 -7.91
N CYS A 19 3.36 -19.45 -7.04
CA CYS A 19 4.77 -19.34 -6.67
C CYS A 19 5.66 -19.41 -7.91
N ASP A 20 5.45 -20.40 -8.77
CA ASP A 20 6.26 -20.64 -9.97
C ASP A 20 6.12 -19.52 -11.01
N ARG A 21 4.88 -19.05 -11.25
CA ARG A 21 4.62 -18.06 -12.31
C ARG A 21 4.88 -16.62 -11.88
N CYS A 22 4.65 -16.33 -10.61
CA CYS A 22 4.51 -14.95 -10.13
C CYS A 22 5.51 -14.59 -9.03
N ASN A 23 6.42 -15.53 -8.66
CA ASN A 23 7.43 -15.35 -7.61
C ASN A 23 6.82 -14.77 -6.31
N VAL A 24 5.71 -15.39 -5.91
CA VAL A 24 4.94 -15.02 -4.73
C VAL A 24 5.74 -15.37 -3.49
N LEU A 25 5.81 -14.42 -2.55
CA LEU A 25 6.56 -14.56 -1.30
C LEU A 25 5.63 -14.87 -0.11
N CYS A 26 4.36 -14.47 -0.18
CA CYS A 26 3.37 -14.75 0.84
C CYS A 26 1.93 -14.68 0.31
N PHE A 27 1.01 -15.29 1.04
CA PHE A 27 -0.41 -15.39 0.68
C PHE A 27 -1.31 -14.70 1.71
N ASP A 28 -2.34 -14.00 1.25
CA ASP A 28 -3.34 -13.29 2.06
C ASP A 28 -4.77 -13.72 1.73
N SER A 29 -5.55 -14.07 2.74
CA SER A 29 -6.98 -14.41 2.58
C SER A 29 -7.88 -13.21 2.40
N GLU A 30 -7.48 -12.04 2.88
CA GLU A 30 -8.36 -10.90 3.14
C GLU A 30 -7.98 -9.64 2.36
N ILE A 31 -6.81 -9.64 1.71
CA ILE A 31 -6.37 -8.52 0.87
C ILE A 31 -7.32 -8.27 -0.32
N ASP A 32 -8.06 -9.27 -0.77
CA ASP A 32 -9.02 -9.17 -1.87
C ASP A 32 -10.12 -8.14 -1.57
N GLN A 33 -10.66 -8.15 -0.36
CA GLN A 33 -11.66 -7.19 0.10
C GLN A 33 -11.11 -5.77 0.19
N VAL A 34 -9.85 -5.63 0.64
CA VAL A 34 -9.17 -4.32 0.72
C VAL A 34 -8.94 -3.74 -0.67
N ILE A 35 -8.46 -4.56 -1.61
CA ILE A 35 -8.23 -4.13 -3.00
C ILE A 35 -9.55 -3.72 -3.66
N ALA A 36 -10.63 -4.50 -3.49
CA ALA A 36 -11.94 -4.16 -4.02
C ALA A 36 -12.45 -2.81 -3.49
N ALA A 37 -12.26 -2.52 -2.21
CA ALA A 37 -12.63 -1.25 -1.60
C ALA A 37 -11.81 -0.07 -2.16
N ILE A 38 -10.48 -0.24 -2.32
CA ILE A 38 -9.60 0.79 -2.90
C ILE A 38 -9.99 1.11 -4.34
N GLN A 39 -10.28 0.07 -5.14
CA GLN A 39 -10.75 0.22 -6.53
C GLN A 39 -12.08 0.98 -6.58
N GLY A 40 -13.03 0.65 -5.70
CA GLY A 40 -14.32 1.35 -5.59
C GLY A 40 -14.18 2.83 -5.24
N ASN A 41 -13.18 3.18 -4.42
CA ASN A 41 -12.92 4.55 -3.98
C ASN A 41 -12.04 5.37 -4.95
N ARG A 42 -11.69 4.82 -6.12
CA ARG A 42 -10.81 5.46 -7.14
C ARG A 42 -9.51 6.01 -6.57
N THR A 43 -8.95 5.34 -5.57
CA THR A 43 -7.65 5.73 -5.01
C THR A 43 -6.55 5.19 -5.92
N GLU A 44 -5.88 6.07 -6.67
CA GLU A 44 -4.87 5.69 -7.66
C GLU A 44 -3.49 5.39 -7.07
N SER A 45 -3.23 5.85 -5.84
CA SER A 45 -1.95 5.67 -5.15
C SER A 45 -2.16 5.06 -3.77
N PHE A 46 -1.72 3.81 -3.61
CA PHE A 46 -1.78 3.10 -2.33
C PHE A 46 -0.54 2.22 -2.16
N MET A 47 -0.23 1.91 -0.91
CA MET A 47 0.83 0.97 -0.53
C MET A 47 0.25 -0.02 0.48
N ILE A 48 0.57 -1.30 0.30
CA ILE A 48 0.20 -2.34 1.25
C ILE A 48 1.44 -2.78 2.01
N ILE A 49 1.35 -2.74 3.33
CA ILE A 49 2.40 -3.20 4.24
C ILE A 49 1.81 -4.37 5.02
N ARG A 50 2.41 -5.55 4.88
CA ARG A 50 2.00 -6.75 5.59
C ARG A 50 3.17 -7.36 6.35
N GLY A 51 2.91 -7.72 7.60
CA GLY A 51 3.79 -8.60 8.37
C GLY A 51 3.51 -10.07 8.05
N VAL A 52 4.57 -10.89 7.95
CA VAL A 52 4.46 -12.35 7.82
C VAL A 52 4.27 -12.96 9.21
N SER A 53 3.18 -13.71 9.40
CA SER A 53 2.84 -14.35 10.69
C SER A 53 2.73 -15.87 10.61
N ASP A 54 2.72 -16.42 9.40
CA ASP A 54 2.42 -17.84 9.16
C ASP A 54 3.58 -18.47 8.36
N TYR A 55 3.78 -19.77 8.54
CA TYR A 55 4.78 -20.53 7.78
C TYR A 55 4.26 -20.92 6.40
N HIS A 56 5.19 -21.26 5.50
CA HIS A 56 4.91 -21.67 4.12
C HIS A 56 3.92 -22.85 4.00
N ASP A 57 3.83 -23.69 5.05
CA ASP A 57 2.96 -24.87 5.10
C ASP A 57 1.48 -24.54 5.37
N GLY A 58 1.14 -23.27 5.63
CA GLY A 58 -0.23 -22.85 5.88
C GLY A 58 -0.76 -23.22 7.27
N THR A 59 0.10 -23.63 8.20
CA THR A 59 -0.29 -23.80 9.60
C THR A 59 -0.66 -22.43 10.17
N LEU A 60 -1.96 -22.19 10.35
CA LEU A 60 -2.52 -20.95 10.89
C LEU A 60 -2.24 -20.84 12.39
N ASN A 61 -0.97 -20.61 12.77
CA ASN A 61 -0.63 -20.30 14.15
C ASN A 61 -0.66 -18.77 14.35
N LYS A 62 -1.71 -18.28 15.01
CA LYS A 62 -1.91 -16.85 15.27
C LYS A 62 -0.94 -16.26 16.29
N GLU A 63 -0.08 -17.06 16.88
CA GLU A 63 0.89 -16.64 17.90
C GLU A 63 1.81 -15.51 17.43
N TRP A 64 2.27 -15.57 16.17
CA TRP A 64 3.17 -14.55 15.60
C TRP A 64 2.44 -13.33 15.05
N GLN A 65 1.11 -13.40 14.93
CA GLN A 65 0.30 -12.33 14.35
C GLN A 65 0.43 -11.00 15.11
N PRO A 66 0.39 -10.94 16.47
CA PRO A 66 0.57 -9.69 17.20
C PRO A 66 1.94 -9.05 16.97
N PHE A 67 3.01 -9.85 17.03
CA PHE A 67 4.38 -9.37 16.79
C PHE A 67 4.54 -8.85 15.36
N SER A 68 4.08 -9.64 14.39
CA SER A 68 4.17 -9.29 12.97
C SER A 68 3.38 -8.02 12.63
N SER A 69 2.20 -7.85 13.23
CA SER A 69 1.37 -6.66 13.09
C SER A 69 2.04 -5.42 13.68
N LEU A 70 2.70 -5.55 14.85
CA LEU A 70 3.46 -4.48 15.47
C LEU A 70 4.63 -4.02 14.58
N CYS A 71 5.38 -4.97 13.99
CA CYS A 71 6.46 -4.66 13.05
C CYS A 71 5.96 -3.91 11.82
N ALA A 72 4.86 -4.37 11.21
CA ALA A 72 4.26 -3.71 10.05
C ALA A 72 3.81 -2.27 10.38
N ALA A 73 3.18 -2.06 11.54
CA ALA A 73 2.76 -0.75 12.01
C ALA A 73 3.95 0.18 12.30
N ALA A 74 5.02 -0.34 12.92
CA ALA A 74 6.24 0.42 13.17
C ALA A 74 6.94 0.84 11.86
N PHE A 75 6.96 -0.06 10.87
CA PHE A 75 7.49 0.23 9.54
C PHE A 75 6.67 1.32 8.83
N MET A 76 5.33 1.18 8.83
CA MET A 76 4.41 2.20 8.31
C MET A 76 4.64 3.57 8.97
N LYS A 77 4.76 3.61 10.31
CA LYS A 77 5.05 4.84 11.05
C LYS A 77 6.33 5.48 10.55
N THR A 78 7.38 4.69 10.35
CA THR A 78 8.67 5.16 9.84
C THR A 78 8.55 5.75 8.44
N ILE A 79 7.79 5.10 7.54
CA ILE A 79 7.51 5.64 6.19
C ILE A 79 6.83 6.99 6.28
N ILE A 80 5.77 7.11 7.09
CA ILE A 80 5.02 8.37 7.23
C ILE A 80 5.93 9.51 7.68
N TYR A 81 6.86 9.27 8.62
CA TYR A 81 7.84 10.28 9.03
C TYR A 81 8.82 10.69 7.93
N LYS A 82 9.04 9.84 6.92
CA LYS A 82 9.93 10.11 5.79
C LYS A 82 9.22 10.77 4.60
N ILE A 83 7.89 10.75 4.57
CA ILE A 83 7.13 11.42 3.50
C ILE A 83 7.33 12.95 3.64
N PRO A 84 7.84 13.64 2.61
CA PRO A 84 8.00 15.09 2.63
C PRO A 84 6.65 15.76 2.87
N LYS A 85 6.66 16.87 3.62
CA LYS A 85 5.46 17.69 3.77
C LYS A 85 5.05 18.20 2.38
N PRO A 86 3.75 18.19 2.04
CA PRO A 86 3.29 18.80 0.81
C PRO A 86 3.74 20.26 0.80
N SER A 87 4.48 20.66 -0.24
CA SER A 87 4.89 22.05 -0.41
C SER A 87 3.63 22.88 -0.54
N ARG A 88 3.37 23.76 0.44
CA ARG A 88 2.31 24.76 0.33
C ARG A 88 2.65 25.63 -0.87
N GLN A 89 1.94 25.47 -1.97
CA GLN A 89 2.01 26.42 -3.09
C GLN A 89 1.61 27.78 -2.50
N LYS A 90 2.54 28.74 -2.52
CA LYS A 90 2.19 30.11 -2.21
C LYS A 90 1.19 30.55 -3.29
N PRO A 91 0.03 31.14 -2.93
CA PRO A 91 -0.86 31.67 -3.94
C PRO A 91 -0.05 32.66 -4.79
N ASN A 92 -0.09 32.47 -6.11
CA ASN A 92 0.60 33.31 -7.07
C ASN A 92 0.21 34.76 -6.79
N SER A 93 1.15 35.56 -6.27
CA SER A 93 1.02 37.00 -6.29
C SER A 93 1.10 37.41 -7.76
N HIS A 94 -0.06 37.55 -8.40
CA HIS A 94 -0.17 38.23 -9.68
C HIS A 94 0.42 39.63 -9.48
N SER A 95 1.64 39.83 -9.96
CA SER A 95 2.20 41.15 -10.19
C SER A 95 1.35 41.78 -11.29
N ASN A 96 0.31 42.51 -10.90
CA ASN A 96 -0.26 43.53 -11.78
C ASN A 96 0.84 44.55 -12.00
N SER A 97 1.55 44.44 -13.12
CA SER A 97 2.30 45.57 -13.66
C SER A 97 1.26 46.59 -14.11
N GLU A 98 1.11 47.65 -13.33
CA GLU A 98 0.48 48.89 -13.73
C GLU A 98 1.10 49.31 -15.08
N HIS A 99 0.25 49.35 -16.11
CA HIS A 99 0.57 49.87 -17.42
C HIS A 99 -0.20 51.18 -17.57
N ASP A 100 0.15 52.15 -16.72
CA ASP A 100 -0.30 53.53 -16.83
C ASP A 100 0.93 54.40 -16.52
N ASP A 101 1.56 54.90 -17.59
CA ASP A 101 2.19 56.22 -17.72
C ASP A 101 3.22 56.18 -18.86
N ASP A 102 2.76 56.54 -20.07
CA ASP A 102 3.55 57.40 -20.97
C ASP A 102 2.56 58.12 -21.90
N ILE A 103 2.20 59.33 -21.47
CA ILE A 103 1.60 60.37 -22.27
C ILE A 103 2.67 60.91 -23.22
N LEU A 104 2.45 60.82 -24.53
CA LEU A 104 2.67 61.87 -25.54
C LEU A 104 1.96 61.53 -26.86
#